data_AF-A0A371LA06-F1
#
_entry.id   AF-A0A371LA06-F1
#
_cell.length_a   1.000
_cell.length_b   1.000
_cell.length_c   1.000
_cell.angle_alpha   90.00
_cell.angle_beta   90.00
_cell.angle_gamma   90.00
#
_symmetry.space_group_name_H-M   'P 1'
#
loop_
_entity.id
_entity.type
_entity.pdbx_description
1 polymer ?
#
loop_
_entity_poly.entity_id
_entity_poly.type
_entity_poly.pdbx_seq_one_letter_code
_entity_poly.pdbx_strand_id
1 'polypeptide(L)'
;MSLRLAVLGAGAVGGSVLDLAGDYGHDVVAFADSSSSAVDPAGLDPSAVHDRKERDGVVGEADPGAVFDADYDVLVEATPTTLGDAEPGFSHVERALADDRHVVLANKGPVAERYADLRALEAES
;
A
#
# COMPACT_ATOMS: atom_id res chain seq x y z
N MET A 1 19.04 7.56 0.25
CA MET A 1 18.22 7.48 1.48
C MET A 1 17.30 6.29 1.28
N SER A 2 17.24 5.37 2.24
CA SER A 2 16.21 4.32 2.20
C SER A 2 14.87 4.96 2.56
N LEU A 3 13.82 4.57 1.85
CA LEU A 3 12.44 4.93 2.14
C LEU A 3 11.72 3.68 2.59
N ARG A 4 10.82 3.84 3.54
CA ARG A 4 9.95 2.78 4.03
C ARG A 4 8.63 2.83 3.30
N LEU A 5 8.27 1.73 2.68
CA LEU A 5 7.09 1.61 1.85
C LEU A 5 6.01 0.82 2.59
N ALA A 6 4.79 1.33 2.54
CA ALA A 6 3.58 0.59 2.80
C ALA A 6 2.93 0.25 1.45
N VAL A 7 2.45 -0.97 1.24
CA VAL A 7 1.83 -1.38 -0.02
C VAL A 7 0.46 -2.00 0.23
N LEU A 8 -0.55 -1.47 -0.45
CA LEU A 8 -1.90 -2.03 -0.46
C LEU A 8 -2.16 -2.72 -1.80
N GLY A 9 -2.49 -4.01 -1.76
CA GLY A 9 -2.83 -4.82 -2.93
C GLY A 9 -1.78 -5.88 -3.25
N ALA A 10 -1.96 -7.09 -2.70
CA ALA A 10 -1.11 -8.25 -2.96
C ALA A 10 -1.35 -8.97 -4.31
N GLY A 11 -1.61 -8.20 -5.36
CA GLY A 11 -1.67 -8.70 -6.74
C GLY A 11 -0.30 -8.68 -7.41
N ALA A 12 -0.28 -8.86 -8.74
CA ALA A 12 0.97 -8.85 -9.51
C ALA A 12 1.79 -7.56 -9.32
N VAL A 13 1.12 -6.40 -9.27
CA VAL A 13 1.80 -5.10 -9.13
C VAL A 13 2.37 -4.93 -7.72
N GLY A 14 1.56 -5.08 -6.67
CA GLY A 14 2.06 -4.92 -5.30
C GLY A 14 3.10 -5.98 -4.93
N GLY A 15 2.93 -7.22 -5.37
CA GLY A 15 3.94 -8.27 -5.21
C GLY A 15 5.27 -7.91 -5.87
N SER A 16 5.23 -7.36 -7.10
CA SER A 16 6.45 -6.89 -7.77
C SER A 16 7.12 -5.73 -7.03
N VAL A 17 6.35 -4.83 -6.41
CA VAL A 17 6.90 -3.76 -5.56
C VAL A 17 7.58 -4.35 -4.34
N LEU A 18 6.97 -5.32 -3.68
CA LEU A 18 7.55 -6.05 -2.55
C LEU A 18 8.88 -6.71 -2.92
N ASP A 19 8.94 -7.35 -4.10
CA ASP A 19 10.14 -8.06 -4.56
C ASP A 19 11.29 -7.12 -4.94
N LEU A 20 10.97 -5.99 -5.57
CA LEU A 20 11.97 -5.12 -6.20
C LEU A 20 12.41 -3.94 -5.32
N ALA A 21 11.64 -3.56 -4.30
CA ALA A 21 11.95 -2.38 -3.48
C ALA A 21 13.39 -2.40 -2.92
N GLY A 22 13.85 -3.56 -2.44
CA GLY A 22 15.20 -3.75 -1.91
C GLY A 22 16.30 -3.49 -2.95
N ASP A 23 16.09 -3.90 -4.20
CA ASP A 23 17.04 -3.66 -5.31
C ASP A 23 17.18 -2.17 -5.63
N TYR A 24 16.16 -1.36 -5.31
CA TYR A 24 16.17 0.09 -5.44
C TYR A 24 16.56 0.82 -4.15
N GLY A 25 16.93 0.08 -3.09
CA GLY A 25 17.37 0.63 -1.81
C GLY A 25 16.24 1.16 -0.95
N HIS A 26 15.08 0.50 -0.98
CA HIS A 26 13.90 0.80 -0.16
C HIS A 26 13.44 -0.46 0.59
N ASP A 27 12.77 -0.25 1.72
CA ASP A 27 12.28 -1.34 2.56
C ASP A 27 10.75 -1.35 2.56
N VAL A 28 10.12 -2.49 2.29
CA VAL A 28 8.66 -2.62 2.50
C VAL A 28 8.43 -3.02 3.95
N VAL A 29 7.83 -2.13 4.74
CA VAL A 29 7.58 -2.34 6.17
C VAL A 29 6.15 -2.76 6.47
N ALA A 30 5.24 -2.59 5.51
CA ALA A 30 3.85 -2.99 5.62
C ALA A 30 3.28 -3.42 4.26
N PHE A 31 2.55 -4.52 4.23
CA PHE A 31 1.99 -5.11 3.00
C PHE A 31 0.62 -5.72 3.30
N ALA A 32 -0.42 -5.37 2.55
CA ALA A 32 -1.75 -5.93 2.75
C ALA A 32 -2.43 -6.43 1.48
N ASP A 33 -3.31 -7.41 1.69
CA ASP A 33 -4.38 -7.77 0.77
C ASP A 33 -5.75 -7.33 1.32
N SER A 34 -6.84 -7.80 0.72
CA SER A 34 -8.21 -7.45 1.14
C SER A 34 -8.63 -8.02 2.50
N SER A 35 -7.84 -8.91 3.10
CA SER A 35 -8.22 -9.72 4.27
C SER A 35 -7.20 -9.72 5.40
N SER A 36 -5.94 -9.40 5.11
CA SER A 36 -4.84 -9.46 6.06
C SER A 36 -3.72 -8.49 5.70
N SER A 37 -2.85 -8.21 6.68
CA SER A 37 -1.59 -7.49 6.47
C SER A 37 -0.43 -8.15 7.22
N ALA A 38 0.77 -7.91 6.69
CA ALA A 38 2.04 -8.13 7.37
C ALA A 38 2.69 -6.78 7.65
N VAL A 39 3.21 -6.60 8.87
CA VAL A 39 3.88 -5.37 9.31
C VAL A 39 5.16 -5.75 10.04
N ASP A 40 6.29 -5.22 9.58
CA ASP A 40 7.59 -5.36 10.24
C ASP A 40 8.37 -4.05 10.08
N PRO A 41 8.60 -3.29 11.18
CA PRO A 41 9.41 -2.07 11.14
C PRO A 41 10.85 -2.27 10.66
N ALA A 42 11.37 -3.50 10.70
CA ALA A 42 12.70 -3.85 10.20
C ALA A 42 12.71 -4.21 8.70
N GLY A 43 11.55 -4.24 8.04
CA GLY A 43 11.38 -4.67 6.65
C GLY A 43 10.88 -6.11 6.54
N LEU A 44 9.98 -6.35 5.59
CA LEU A 44 9.40 -7.65 5.31
C LEU A 44 10.33 -8.50 4.43
N ASP A 45 10.34 -9.81 4.65
CA ASP A 45 10.90 -10.79 3.74
C ASP A 45 9.88 -11.12 2.64
N PRO A 46 10.13 -10.74 1.36
CA PRO A 46 9.19 -11.01 0.27
C PRO A 46 8.84 -12.49 0.13
N SER A 47 9.84 -13.37 0.26
CA SER A 47 9.65 -14.81 0.06
C SER A 47 8.72 -15.40 1.13
N ALA A 48 8.89 -14.99 2.39
CA ALA A 48 8.04 -15.44 3.48
C ALA A 48 6.59 -14.94 3.33
N VAL A 49 6.40 -13.71 2.86
CA VAL A 49 5.07 -13.14 2.62
C VAL A 49 4.36 -13.89 1.47
N HIS A 50 5.05 -14.12 0.35
CA HIS A 50 4.49 -14.87 -0.78
C HIS A 50 4.19 -16.33 -0.41
N ASP A 51 5.12 -17.02 0.25
CA ASP A 51 4.93 -18.41 0.71
C ASP A 51 3.71 -18.54 1.64
N ARG A 52 3.47 -17.53 2.49
CA ARG A 52 2.27 -17.50 3.34
C ARG A 52 1.03 -17.26 2.50
N LYS A 53 1.05 -16.31 1.57
CA LYS A 53 -0.09 -16.02 0.70
C LYS A 53 -0.50 -17.23 -0.13
N GLU A 54 0.46 -17.97 -0.66
CA GLU A 54 0.20 -19.17 -1.46
C GLU A 54 -0.37 -20.32 -0.63
N ARG A 55 0.17 -20.56 0.57
CA ARG A 55 -0.25 -21.69 1.42
C ARG A 55 -1.54 -21.42 2.17
N ASP A 56 -1.66 -20.23 2.75
CA ASP A 56 -2.66 -19.89 3.76
C ASP A 56 -3.70 -18.89 3.24
N GLY A 57 -3.49 -18.30 2.06
CA GLY A 57 -4.41 -17.34 1.44
C GLY A 57 -4.35 -15.93 2.03
N VAL A 58 -3.45 -15.67 2.97
CA VAL A 58 -3.25 -14.40 3.68
C VAL A 58 -1.79 -13.96 3.60
N VAL A 59 -1.51 -12.66 3.64
CA VAL A 59 -0.13 -12.14 3.63
C VAL A 59 0.48 -12.06 5.04
N GLY A 60 -0.35 -12.03 6.08
CA GLY A 60 0.06 -11.95 7.48
C GLY A 60 -1.11 -12.20 8.43
N GLU A 61 -0.95 -11.82 9.70
CA GLU A 61 -1.93 -12.11 10.76
C GLU A 61 -2.70 -10.87 11.24
N ALA A 62 -2.29 -9.67 10.82
CA ALA A 62 -2.92 -8.43 11.21
C ALA A 62 -4.09 -8.06 10.27
N ASP A 63 -4.97 -7.18 10.73
CA ASP A 63 -6.05 -6.59 9.91
C ASP A 63 -5.45 -5.76 8.75
N PRO A 64 -6.07 -5.71 7.56
CA PRO A 64 -5.59 -4.87 6.44
C PRO A 64 -5.29 -3.42 6.84
N GLY A 65 -6.09 -2.85 7.75
CA GLY A 65 -5.94 -1.48 8.21
C GLY A 65 -4.67 -1.22 9.03
N ALA A 66 -4.01 -2.26 9.56
CA ALA A 66 -2.78 -2.10 10.34
C ALA A 66 -1.61 -1.51 9.52
N VAL A 67 -1.71 -1.54 8.19
CA VAL A 67 -0.75 -0.86 7.30
C VAL A 67 -0.68 0.64 7.57
N PHE A 68 -1.80 1.28 7.91
CA PHE A 68 -1.84 2.72 8.18
C PHE A 68 -1.18 3.10 9.50
N ASP A 69 -1.13 2.17 10.45
CA ASP A 69 -0.52 2.40 11.77
C ASP A 69 1.00 2.13 11.76
N ALA A 70 1.54 1.60 10.66
CA ALA A 70 2.96 1.40 10.50
C ALA A 70 3.70 2.74 10.32
N ASP A 71 4.98 2.76 10.72
CA ASP A 71 5.83 3.92 10.45
C ASP A 71 6.47 3.77 9.06
N TYR A 72 5.83 4.36 8.05
CA TYR A 72 6.24 4.34 6.65
C TYR A 72 6.32 5.76 6.06
N ASP A 73 7.02 5.93 4.95
CA ASP A 73 7.21 7.25 4.31
C ASP A 73 6.32 7.40 3.06
N VAL A 74 6.08 6.29 2.35
CA VAL A 74 5.29 6.27 1.12
C VAL A 74 4.28 5.11 1.12
N LEU A 75 3.01 5.40 0.83
CA LEU A 75 2.00 4.40 0.51
C LEU A 75 1.98 4.14 -1.01
N VAL A 76 2.11 2.88 -1.40
CA VAL A 76 1.91 2.41 -2.78
C VAL A 76 0.53 1.77 -2.88
N GLU A 77 -0.38 2.46 -3.56
CA GLU A 77 -1.74 1.99 -3.82
C GLU A 77 -1.75 1.16 -5.11
N ALA A 78 -1.80 -0.16 -4.94
CA ALA A 78 -1.84 -1.15 -6.01
C ALA A 78 -3.08 -2.05 -5.92
N THR A 79 -4.15 -1.60 -5.29
CA THR A 79 -5.41 -2.35 -5.25
C THR A 79 -6.10 -2.29 -6.62
N PRO A 80 -7.02 -3.24 -6.92
CA PRO A 80 -7.81 -3.16 -8.14
C PRO A 80 -8.59 -1.85 -8.26
N THR A 81 -8.68 -1.33 -9.48
CA THR A 81 -9.47 -0.12 -9.74
C THR A 81 -10.96 -0.40 -9.61
N THR A 82 -11.61 0.38 -8.75
CA THR A 82 -13.07 0.47 -8.64
C THR A 82 -13.57 1.68 -9.43
N LEU A 83 -14.64 1.49 -10.22
CA LEU A 83 -15.31 2.56 -10.96
C LEU A 83 -16.50 3.10 -10.16
N GLY A 84 -16.77 4.39 -10.27
CA GLY A 84 -17.84 5.06 -9.53
C GLY A 84 -17.30 5.93 -8.41
N ASP A 85 -17.19 5.39 -7.20
CA ASP A 85 -16.71 6.14 -6.02
C ASP A 85 -15.20 6.04 -5.77
N ALA A 86 -14.51 5.20 -6.55
CA ALA A 86 -13.09 4.87 -6.42
C ALA A 86 -12.69 4.23 -5.08
N GLU A 87 -13.64 3.66 -4.33
CA GLU A 87 -13.36 3.00 -3.06
C GLU A 87 -12.88 1.55 -3.23
N PRO A 88 -12.02 1.03 -2.34
CA PRO A 88 -11.43 1.71 -1.18
C PRO A 88 -10.17 2.54 -1.51
N GLY A 89 -9.72 2.52 -2.76
CA GLY A 89 -8.45 3.13 -3.17
C GLY A 89 -8.37 4.63 -2.88
N PHE A 90 -9.49 5.35 -2.96
CA PHE A 90 -9.54 6.76 -2.59
C PHE A 90 -9.36 6.96 -1.07
N SER A 91 -10.11 6.24 -0.23
CA SER A 91 -9.95 6.31 1.24
C SER A 91 -8.53 5.95 1.70
N HIS A 92 -7.85 5.03 1.00
CA HIS A 92 -6.45 4.72 1.28
C HIS A 92 -5.53 5.93 1.09
N VAL A 93 -5.70 6.67 -0.01
CA VAL A 93 -4.92 7.88 -0.30
C VAL A 93 -5.22 8.99 0.70
N GLU A 94 -6.50 9.20 0.99
CA GLU A 94 -6.94 10.20 1.97
C GLU A 94 -6.27 9.96 3.32
N ARG A 95 -6.28 8.72 3.82
CA ARG A 95 -5.65 8.38 5.10
C ARG A 95 -4.14 8.59 5.10
N ALA A 96 -3.45 8.17 4.04
CA ALA A 96 -2.00 8.37 3.95
C ALA A 96 -1.60 9.85 3.89
N LEU A 97 -2.30 10.67 3.09
CA LEU A 97 -2.02 12.11 3.02
C LEU A 97 -2.34 12.82 4.34
N ALA A 98 -3.43 12.44 5.02
CA ALA A 98 -3.77 12.98 6.34
C ALA A 98 -2.72 12.67 7.42
N ASP A 99 -1.98 11.57 7.26
CA ASP A 99 -0.88 11.15 8.14
C ASP A 99 0.51 11.68 7.68
N ASP A 100 0.55 12.70 6.80
CA ASP A 100 1.76 13.32 6.23
C ASP A 100 2.67 12.30 5.51
N ARG A 101 2.06 11.36 4.77
CA ARG A 101 2.76 10.34 3.99
C ARG A 101 2.61 10.61 2.49
N HIS A 102 3.64 10.29 1.71
CA HIS A 102 3.55 10.36 0.25
C HIS A 102 2.72 9.20 -0.31
N VAL A 103 2.13 9.40 -1.49
CA VAL A 103 1.32 8.37 -2.16
C VAL A 103 1.76 8.15 -3.60
N VAL A 104 1.88 6.89 -4.00
CA VAL A 104 2.11 6.44 -5.38
C VAL A 104 0.95 5.58 -5.82
N LEU A 105 0.35 5.91 -6.96
CA LEU A 105 -0.86 5.26 -7.45
C LEU A 105 -0.56 4.39 -8.69
N ALA A 106 -0.70 3.08 -8.54
CA ALA A 106 -0.89 2.17 -9.68
C ALA A 106 -2.39 2.01 -10.01
N ASN A 107 -3.24 2.09 -8.98
CA ASN A 107 -4.68 2.18 -9.12
C ASN A 107 -5.09 3.52 -9.71
N LYS A 108 -5.83 3.46 -10.84
CA LYS A 108 -6.21 4.65 -11.61
C LYS A 108 -7.51 5.27 -11.13
N GLY A 109 -8.31 4.55 -10.35
CA GLY A 109 -9.64 4.98 -9.89
C GLY A 109 -9.62 6.34 -9.18
N PRO A 110 -8.76 6.54 -8.15
CA PRO A 110 -8.68 7.81 -7.44
C PRO A 110 -8.41 9.00 -8.36
N VAL A 111 -7.52 8.85 -9.34
CA VAL A 111 -7.20 9.90 -10.32
C VAL A 111 -8.31 10.06 -11.35
N ALA A 112 -8.87 8.98 -11.86
CA ALA A 112 -9.85 9.02 -12.95
C ALA A 112 -11.20 9.60 -12.51
N GLU A 113 -11.67 9.24 -11.31
CA GLU A 113 -13.01 9.59 -10.83
C GLU A 113 -12.98 10.79 -9.86
N ARG A 114 -11.88 10.98 -9.12
CA ARG A 114 -11.82 11.92 -7.98
C ARG A 114 -10.56 12.81 -7.96
N TYR A 115 -10.05 13.19 -9.13
CA TYR A 115 -8.84 14.01 -9.24
C TYR A 115 -8.88 15.33 -8.45
N ALA A 116 -10.00 16.05 -8.50
CA ALA A 116 -10.12 17.33 -7.81
C ALA A 116 -10.00 17.17 -6.29
N ASP A 117 -10.63 16.12 -5.74
CA ASP A 117 -10.56 15.80 -4.32
C ASP A 117 -9.13 15.38 -3.92
N LEU A 118 -8.45 14.57 -4.76
CA LEU A 118 -7.03 14.24 -4.54
C LEU A 118 -6.12 15.47 -4.48
N ARG A 119 -6.33 16.44 -5.38
CA ARG A 119 -5.54 17.68 -5.39
C ARG A 119 -5.86 18.60 -4.22
N ALA A 120 -7.07 18.52 -3.67
CA ALA A 120 -7.39 19.23 -2.43
C ALA A 120 -6.66 18.61 -1.23
N LEU A 121 -6.73 17.28 -1.09
CA LEU A 121 -6.01 16.55 -0.03
C LEU A 121 -4.50 16.81 -0.07
N GLU A 122 -3.89 16.75 -1.25
CA GLU A 122 -2.44 17.02 -1.41
C GLU A 122 -2.05 18.47 -1.10
N ALA A 123 -2.95 19.43 -1.29
CA ALA A 123 -2.67 20.82 -0.95
C ALA A 123 -2.78 21.10 0.56
N GLU A 124 -3.45 20.21 1.30
CA GLU A 124 -3.67 20.29 2.74
C GLU A 124 -2.67 19.47 3.56
N SER A 125 -1.95 18.54 2.93
CA SER A 125 -0.87 17.73 3.53
C SER A 125 0.46 18.46 3.53
#